data_AF-A0A016UST5-F1
#
_entry.id   AF-A0A016UST5-F1
#
_cell.length_a   1.000
_cell.length_b   1.000
_cell.length_c   1.000
_cell.angle_alpha   90.00
_cell.angle_beta   90.00
_cell.angle_gamma   90.00
#
_symmetry.space_group_name_H-M   'P 1'
#
loop_
_entity.id
_entity.type
_entity.pdbx_description
1 polymer ?
#
loop_
_entity_poly.entity_id
_entity_poly.type
_entity_poly.pdbx_seq_one_letter_code
_entity_poly.pdbx_strand_id
1 'polypeptide(L)'
;MNLEFTVSYDLGEENGYGGQMTYGGFDVENCEEPVTYEHVISPSFWHVSLLGVSAGNYSSKGRWRVEPDTATSFIRGPAAIISAIAKEIGAQVSSLARWFMKV
;
A
#
# COMPACT_ATOMS: atom_id res chain seq x y z
N MET A 1 25.71 -10.90 6.41
CA MET A 1 24.49 -10.95 7.24
C MET A 1 23.47 -10.09 6.52
N ASN A 2 22.47 -10.68 5.90
CA ASN A 2 21.40 -9.91 5.24
C ASN A 2 20.45 -9.50 6.35
N LEU A 3 20.43 -8.20 6.67
CA LEU A 3 19.48 -7.64 7.63
C LEU A 3 18.20 -7.34 6.87
N GLU A 4 17.31 -8.32 6.82
CA GLU A 4 15.97 -8.21 6.26
C GLU A 4 14.94 -8.15 7.38
N PHE A 5 13.81 -7.50 7.14
CA PHE A 5 12.65 -7.56 8.01
C PHE A 5 11.39 -7.70 7.17
N THR A 6 10.37 -8.37 7.72
CA THR A 6 9.07 -8.57 7.06
C THR A 6 7.96 -8.09 7.97
N VAL A 7 6.94 -7.44 7.38
CA VAL A 7 5.76 -6.93 8.09
C VAL A 7 4.51 -7.58 7.52
N SER A 8 3.70 -8.20 8.38
CA SER A 8 2.39 -8.76 8.05
C SER A 8 1.30 -8.12 8.91
N TYR A 9 0.13 -7.89 8.33
CA TYR A 9 -1.03 -7.32 9.01
C TYR A 9 -2.17 -8.33 9.01
N ASP A 10 -2.78 -8.56 10.17
CA ASP A 10 -4.02 -9.31 10.27
C ASP A 10 -5.21 -8.34 10.30
N LEU A 11 -6.01 -8.37 9.23
CA LEU A 11 -7.14 -7.46 9.03
C LEU A 11 -8.48 -8.06 9.51
N GLY A 12 -8.49 -9.32 9.99
CA GLY A 12 -9.71 -10.11 10.16
C GLY A 12 -10.20 -10.29 11.60
N GLU A 13 -9.38 -10.02 12.61
CA GLU A 13 -9.73 -10.35 14.00
C GLU A 13 -10.10 -9.12 14.85
N GLU A 14 -11.37 -9.02 15.28
CA GLU A 14 -11.84 -7.98 16.21
C GLU A 14 -11.14 -8.02 17.59
N ASN A 15 -10.43 -9.10 17.92
CA ASN A 15 -9.69 -9.29 19.18
C ASN A 15 -8.30 -9.94 19.00
N GLY A 16 -7.74 -9.87 17.78
CA GLY A 16 -6.46 -10.51 17.43
C GLY A 16 -5.23 -9.65 17.71
N TYR A 17 -4.06 -10.28 17.59
CA TYR A 17 -2.78 -9.57 17.53
C TYR A 17 -2.66 -8.98 16.12
N GLY A 18 -3.10 -7.74 15.89
CA GLY A 18 -3.32 -7.11 14.57
C GLY A 18 -2.15 -7.03 13.56
N GLY A 19 -1.07 -7.78 13.72
CA GLY A 19 0.03 -7.96 12.78
C GLY A 19 1.32 -8.49 13.43
N GLN A 20 2.32 -8.80 12.63
CA GLN A 20 3.65 -9.26 13.06
C GLN A 20 4.78 -8.52 12.31
N MET A 21 5.90 -8.31 13.01
CA MET A 21 7.16 -7.83 12.45
C MET A 21 8.24 -8.88 12.73
N THR A 22 8.83 -9.42 11.66
CA THR A 22 9.92 -10.39 11.73
C THR A 22 11.24 -9.69 11.46
N TYR A 23 12.17 -9.72 12.42
CA TYR A 23 13.51 -9.15 12.27
C TYR A 23 14.52 -10.23 11.89
N GLY A 24 15.36 -9.94 10.89
CA GLY A 24 16.43 -10.83 10.45
C GLY A 24 15.96 -12.01 9.58
N GLY A 25 14.77 -11.93 8.98
CA GLY A 25 14.24 -13.03 8.17
C GLY A 25 12.93 -12.71 7.45
N PHE A 26 12.46 -13.72 6.71
CA PHE A 26 11.19 -13.71 5.99
C PHE A 26 10.11 -14.44 6.79
N ASP A 27 8.89 -13.88 6.78
CA ASP A 27 7.73 -14.45 7.45
C ASP A 27 7.02 -15.48 6.54
N VAL A 28 7.50 -16.73 6.55
CA VAL A 28 6.95 -17.81 5.72
C VAL A 28 5.54 -18.26 6.12
N GLU A 29 5.09 -17.92 7.32
CA GLU A 29 3.77 -18.33 7.81
C GLU A 29 2.67 -17.39 7.28
N ASN A 30 2.97 -16.09 7.20
CA ASN A 30 1.99 -15.07 6.80
C ASN A 30 2.23 -14.47 5.40
N CYS A 31 3.35 -14.79 4.73
CA CYS A 31 3.67 -14.27 3.39
C CYS A 31 4.00 -15.41 2.41
N GLU A 32 3.61 -15.23 1.15
CA GLU A 32 3.85 -16.22 0.09
C GLU A 32 5.16 -15.97 -0.68
N GLU A 33 5.77 -17.05 -1.18
CA GLU A 33 6.89 -17.01 -2.11
C GLU A 33 6.43 -17.35 -3.55
N PRO A 34 7.10 -16.85 -4.60
CA PRO A 34 8.34 -16.07 -4.59
C PRO A 34 8.13 -14.56 -4.34
N VAL A 35 9.09 -13.93 -3.65
CA VAL A 35 9.11 -12.48 -3.43
C VAL A 35 9.59 -11.75 -4.69
N THR A 36 8.83 -10.75 -5.13
CA THR A 36 9.26 -9.80 -6.17
C THR A 36 9.91 -8.59 -5.52
N TYR A 37 11.16 -8.31 -5.88
CA TYR A 37 11.92 -7.20 -5.32
C TYR A 37 11.89 -5.99 -6.26
N GLU A 38 11.64 -4.82 -5.67
CA GLU A 38 11.75 -3.52 -6.34
C GLU A 38 12.97 -2.75 -5.84
N HIS A 39 13.64 -2.05 -6.76
CA HIS A 39 14.84 -1.28 -6.40
C HIS A 39 14.48 -0.01 -5.62
N VAL A 40 15.08 0.17 -4.45
CA VAL A 40 14.92 1.39 -3.64
C VAL A 40 15.63 2.56 -4.32
N ILE A 41 14.86 3.57 -4.73
CA ILE A 41 15.37 4.77 -5.42
C ILE A 41 15.73 5.93 -4.47
N SER A 42 15.29 5.88 -3.20
CA SER A 42 15.69 6.84 -2.17
C SER A 42 15.61 6.19 -0.78
N PRO A 43 16.74 5.89 -0.12
CA PRO A 43 16.79 5.06 1.07
C PRO A 43 16.20 5.71 2.32
N SER A 44 16.14 7.05 2.40
CA SER A 44 15.59 7.75 3.56
C SER A 44 14.11 7.45 3.84
N PHE A 45 13.36 6.98 2.83
CA PHE A 45 11.92 6.73 2.91
C PHE A 45 11.51 5.43 2.19
N TRP A 46 12.45 4.52 1.94
CA TRP A 46 12.19 3.27 1.21
C TRP A 46 11.49 3.47 -0.15
N HIS A 47 11.76 4.59 -0.82
CA HIS A 47 11.02 4.92 -2.02
C HIS A 47 11.29 3.90 -3.13
N VAL A 48 10.24 3.48 -3.84
CA VAL A 48 10.30 2.63 -5.04
C VAL A 48 9.61 3.31 -6.23
N SER A 49 9.77 2.76 -7.43
CA SER A 49 9.19 3.30 -8.67
C SER A 49 7.87 2.61 -9.00
N LEU A 50 6.75 3.33 -8.98
CA LEU A 50 5.45 2.85 -9.46
C LEU A 50 5.24 3.27 -10.92
N LEU A 51 4.85 2.34 -11.79
CA LEU A 51 4.71 2.57 -13.25
C LEU A 51 3.28 2.90 -13.69
N GLY A 52 2.29 2.65 -12.85
CA GLY A 52 0.89 2.91 -13.15
C GLY A 52 -0.03 2.51 -12.02
N VAL A 53 -1.24 3.05 -12.06
CA VAL A 53 -2.37 2.69 -11.20
C VAL A 53 -3.61 2.50 -12.05
N SER A 54 -4.49 1.61 -11.61
CA SER A 54 -5.77 1.36 -12.27
C SER A 54 -6.84 0.94 -11.28
N ALA A 55 -8.08 1.28 -11.58
CA ALA A 55 -9.28 0.80 -10.90
C ALA A 55 -10.40 0.79 -11.94
N GLY A 56 -11.20 -0.27 -12.04
CA GLY A 56 -12.23 -0.38 -13.09
C GLY A 56 -11.69 -0.04 -14.49
N ASN A 57 -12.34 0.91 -15.17
CA ASN A 57 -11.93 1.44 -16.47
C ASN A 57 -10.92 2.60 -16.39
N TYR A 58 -10.65 3.13 -15.19
CA TYR A 58 -9.63 4.14 -15.00
C TYR A 58 -8.23 3.51 -15.02
N SER A 59 -7.33 4.11 -15.80
CA SER A 59 -5.91 3.80 -15.74
C SER A 59 -5.09 5.07 -15.92
N SER A 60 -3.96 5.13 -15.21
CA SER A 60 -2.96 6.18 -15.38
C SER A 60 -1.59 5.52 -15.37
N LYS A 61 -0.81 5.79 -16.43
CA LYS A 61 0.57 5.34 -16.55
C LYS A 61 1.48 6.52 -16.29
N GLY A 62 2.58 6.27 -15.60
CA GLY A 62 3.55 7.28 -15.25
C GLY A 62 4.59 6.69 -14.32
N ARG A 63 5.77 7.30 -14.26
CA ARG A 63 6.79 6.89 -13.29
C ARG A 63 6.65 7.76 -12.05
N TRP A 64 6.17 7.19 -10.96
CA TRP A 64 6.02 7.87 -9.69
C TRP A 64 6.96 7.32 -8.63
N ARG A 65 7.38 8.19 -7.72
CA ARG A 65 8.06 7.80 -6.49
C ARG A 65 6.98 7.48 -5.46
N VAL A 66 7.00 6.28 -4.91
CA VAL A 66 6.05 5.83 -3.87
C VAL A 66 6.78 5.28 -2.67
N GLU A 67 6.13 5.32 -1.51
CA GLU A 67 6.66 4.93 -0.21
C GLU A 67 5.81 3.79 0.37
N PRO A 68 6.39 2.60 0.60
CA PRO A 68 5.75 1.56 1.40
C PRO A 68 5.82 1.96 2.88
N ASP A 69 4.81 2.72 3.34
CA ASP A 69 4.77 3.30 4.68
C ASP A 69 3.82 2.52 5.61
N THR A 70 4.40 1.77 6.55
CA THR A 70 3.68 1.00 7.57
C THR A 70 2.97 1.89 8.62
N ALA A 71 3.29 3.18 8.69
CA ALA A 71 2.73 4.11 9.68
C ALA A 71 1.48 4.85 9.17
N THR A 72 1.21 4.83 7.86
CA THR A 72 0.06 5.50 7.26
C THR A 72 -1.08 4.54 6.97
N SER A 73 -2.24 4.75 7.60
CA SER A 73 -3.40 3.84 7.47
C SER A 73 -4.12 3.86 6.12
N PHE A 74 -3.78 4.78 5.21
CA PHE A 74 -4.48 4.95 3.92
C PHE A 74 -3.50 5.02 2.76
N ILE A 75 -3.88 4.45 1.62
CA ILE A 75 -3.18 4.74 0.36
C ILE A 75 -3.42 6.21 0.01
N ARG A 76 -2.33 6.97 -0.12
CA ARG A 76 -2.36 8.40 -0.46
C ARG A 76 -1.75 8.62 -1.84
N GLY A 77 -2.14 9.71 -2.49
CA GLY A 77 -1.61 10.11 -3.78
C GLY A 77 -2.11 11.49 -4.21
N PRO A 78 -1.71 11.96 -5.39
CA PRO A 78 -2.19 13.22 -5.94
C PRO A 78 -3.71 13.26 -6.02
N ALA A 79 -4.32 14.37 -5.56
CA ALA A 79 -5.77 14.49 -5.45
C ALA A 79 -6.52 14.13 -6.74
N ALA A 80 -6.01 14.55 -7.90
CA ALA A 80 -6.64 14.25 -9.19
C ALA A 80 -6.71 12.75 -9.49
N ILE A 81 -5.66 12.00 -9.16
CA ILE A 81 -5.58 10.54 -9.37
C ILE A 81 -6.52 9.82 -8.41
N ILE A 82 -6.49 10.20 -7.12
CA ILE A 82 -7.36 9.61 -6.10
C ILE A 82 -8.83 9.89 -6.39
N SER A 83 -9.19 11.12 -6.79
CA SER A 83 -10.57 11.46 -7.17
C SER A 83 -11.07 10.70 -8.39
N ALA A 84 -10.20 10.44 -9.37
CA ALA A 84 -10.57 9.66 -10.55
C ALA A 84 -10.81 8.18 -10.20
N ILE A 85 -9.93 7.58 -9.38
CA ILE A 85 -10.11 6.23 -8.84
C ILE A 85 -11.39 6.15 -8.02
N ALA A 86 -11.60 7.11 -7.11
CA ALA A 86 -12.76 7.14 -6.23
C ALA A 86 -14.09 7.23 -7.01
N LYS A 87 -14.13 8.05 -8.06
CA LYS A 87 -15.29 8.13 -8.96
C LYS A 87 -15.54 6.80 -9.68
N GLU A 88 -14.49 6.16 -10.18
CA GLU A 88 -14.58 4.90 -10.91
C GLU A 88 -15.10 3.75 -10.05
N ILE A 89 -14.74 3.71 -8.76
CA ILE A 89 -15.23 2.71 -7.81
C ILE A 89 -16.53 3.11 -7.08
N GLY A 90 -17.14 4.24 -7.43
CA GLY A 90 -18.38 4.71 -6.81
C GLY A 90 -18.25 5.17 -5.35
N ALA A 91 -17.05 5.55 -4.91
CA ALA A 91 -16.83 6.05 -3.55
C ALA A 91 -17.54 7.40 -3.31
N GLN A 92 -17.91 7.66 -2.06
CA GLN A 92 -18.55 8.91 -1.65
C GLN A 92 -17.59 9.78 -0.85
N VAL A 93 -17.66 11.10 -1.08
CA VAL A 93 -16.89 12.09 -0.32
C VAL A 93 -17.63 12.39 0.98
N SER A 94 -16.93 12.23 2.10
CA SER A 94 -17.38 12.79 3.37
C SER A 94 -17.11 14.30 3.42
N SER A 95 -17.78 15.02 4.32
CA SER A 95 -17.55 16.46 4.55
C SER A 95 -16.10 16.84 4.90
N LEU A 96 -15.25 15.86 5.21
CA LEU A 96 -13.82 16.03 5.50
C LEU A 96 -12.91 15.72 4.29
N ALA A 97 -13.46 15.74 3.07
CA ALA A 97 -12.74 15.46 1.83
C ALA A 97 -12.03 14.08 1.81
N ARG A 98 -12.56 13.12 2.57
CA ARG A 98 -12.14 11.71 2.57
C ARG A 98 -13.12 10.87 1.78
N TRP A 99 -12.58 9.99 0.94
CA TRP A 99 -13.35 9.02 0.16
C TRP A 99 -13.57 7.75 0.98
N PHE A 100 -14.82 7.31 1.05
CA PHE A 100 -15.19 6.04 1.66
C PHE A 100 -15.88 5.17 0.61
N MET A 101 -15.50 3.89 0.58
CA MET A 101 -16.26 2.88 -0.15
C MET A 101 -17.47 2.52 0.70
N LYS A 102 -18.66 2.59 0.10
CA LYS A 102 -19.85 2.02 0.73
C LYS A 102 -19.85 0.53 0.38
N VAL A 103 -19.50 -0.31 1.36
CA VAL A 103 -19.71 -1.77 1.28
C VAL A 103 -21.20 -2.05 1.38
#